data_AF-A0A1Q7DR64-F1
#
_entry.id   AF-A0A1Q7DR64-F1
#
_cell.length_a   1.000
_cell.length_b   1.000
_cell.length_c   1.000
_cell.angle_alpha   90.00
_cell.angle_beta   90.00
_cell.angle_gamma   90.00
#
_symmetry.space_group_name_H-M   'P 1'
#
loop_
_entity.id
_entity.type
_entity.pdbx_description
1 polymer ?
#
loop_
_entity_poly.entity_id
_entity_poly.type
_entity_poly.pdbx_seq_one_letter_code
_entity_poly.pdbx_strand_id
1 'polypeptide(L)'
;MRELSLIVRAVLDARDEAIVIVDARGGTLYLNAAARATRPQPHTPSQFMARGGRAVPLRLGDGVLGEVIIVPQESSQRWADQERQAIQETLQQTGGKCAETARRLGISRTTLWRRLKAVQASLKTPR
;
A
#
# COMPACT_ATOMS: atom_id res chain seq x y z
N MET A 1 -11.53 26.24 5.14
CA MET A 1 -11.00 24.87 4.93
C MET A 1 -9.80 25.01 4.01
N ARG A 2 -8.57 24.97 4.55
CA ARG A 2 -7.35 25.16 3.72
C ARG A 2 -7.11 23.86 2.95
N GLU A 3 -7.37 23.86 1.66
CA GLU A 3 -7.09 22.72 0.80
C GLU A 3 -5.57 22.55 0.64
N LEU A 4 -5.10 21.30 0.66
CA LEU A 4 -3.70 20.98 0.37
C LEU A 4 -3.36 21.40 -1.06
N SER A 5 -2.18 21.99 -1.27
CA SER A 5 -1.73 22.32 -2.62
C SER A 5 -1.64 21.05 -3.48
N LEU A 6 -1.89 21.19 -4.79
CA LEU A 6 -1.89 20.06 -5.72
C LEU A 6 -0.56 19.28 -5.69
N ILE A 7 0.56 19.99 -5.54
CA ILE A 7 1.89 19.38 -5.44
C ILE A 7 2.00 18.53 -4.17
N VAL A 8 1.60 19.06 -3.02
CA VAL A 8 1.64 18.32 -1.74
C VAL A 8 0.76 17.08 -1.82
N ARG A 9 -0.44 17.22 -2.40
CA ARG A 9 -1.38 16.13 -2.56
C ARG A 9 -0.80 15.01 -3.44
N ALA A 10 -0.20 15.37 -4.57
CA ALA A 10 0.47 14.43 -5.47
C ALA A 10 1.64 13.71 -4.78
N VAL A 11 2.47 14.43 -4.00
CA VAL A 11 3.57 13.83 -3.25
C VAL A 11 3.07 12.82 -2.22
N LEU A 12 1.99 13.14 -1.50
CA LEU A 12 1.38 12.25 -0.52
C LEU A 12 0.70 11.03 -1.18
N ASP A 13 0.05 11.22 -2.33
CA ASP A 13 -0.57 10.13 -3.10
C ASP A 13 0.45 9.18 -3.74
N ALA A 14 1.67 9.65 -4.04
CA ALA A 14 2.76 8.82 -4.55
C ALA A 14 3.41 7.91 -3.49
N ARG A 15 3.09 8.12 -2.20
CA ARG A 15 3.61 7.30 -1.10
C ARG A 15 2.84 5.99 -0.98
N ASP A 16 3.57 4.92 -0.75
CA ASP A 16 2.98 3.60 -0.53
C ASP A 16 2.42 3.47 0.89
N GLU A 17 2.93 4.25 1.84
CA GLU A 17 2.40 4.32 3.19
C GLU A 17 0.97 4.89 3.21
N ALA A 18 0.09 4.35 4.06
CA ALA A 18 -1.23 4.93 4.24
C ALA A 18 -1.09 6.18 5.13
N ILE A 19 -1.39 7.35 4.55
CA ILE A 19 -1.28 8.65 5.20
C ILE A 19 -2.67 9.24 5.38
N VAL A 20 -2.97 9.61 6.63
CA VAL A 20 -4.21 10.26 7.03
C VAL A 20 -3.89 11.55 7.74
N ILE A 21 -4.54 12.65 7.35
CA ILE A 21 -4.44 13.92 8.05
C ILE A 21 -5.76 14.17 8.75
N VAL A 22 -5.71 14.42 10.05
CA VAL A 22 -6.86 14.75 10.88
C VAL A 22 -6.73 16.17 11.43
N ASP A 23 -7.87 16.85 11.54
CA ASP A 23 -8.00 18.13 12.21
C ASP A 23 -7.81 17.97 13.74
N ALA A 24 -7.59 19.07 14.45
CA ALA A 24 -7.54 19.08 15.92
C ALA A 24 -8.80 18.49 16.60
N ARG A 25 -9.94 18.44 15.90
CA ARG A 25 -11.18 17.81 16.37
C ARG A 25 -11.29 16.30 16.09
N GLY A 26 -10.24 15.69 15.51
CA GLY A 26 -10.22 14.27 15.13
C GLY A 26 -10.97 13.95 13.84
N GLY A 27 -11.44 14.96 13.10
CA GLY A 27 -12.08 14.78 11.79
C GLY A 27 -11.04 14.56 10.69
N THR A 28 -11.25 13.59 9.82
CA THR A 28 -10.36 13.31 8.68
C THR A 28 -10.43 14.44 7.64
N LEU A 29 -9.31 15.14 7.46
CA LEU A 29 -9.14 16.21 6.47
C LEU A 29 -8.62 15.67 5.14
N TYR A 30 -7.78 14.63 5.17
CA TYR A 30 -7.18 14.05 3.96
C TYR A 30 -6.81 12.58 4.15
N LEU A 31 -6.94 11.81 3.07
CA LEU A 31 -6.50 10.43 2.94
C LEU A 31 -5.72 10.32 1.64
N ASN A 32 -4.52 9.74 1.64
CA ASN A 32 -3.79 9.48 0.40
C ASN A 32 -4.28 8.20 -0.33
N ALA A 33 -3.78 7.93 -1.53
CA ALA A 33 -4.19 6.82 -2.38
C ALA A 33 -4.05 5.46 -1.67
N ALA A 34 -2.94 5.25 -0.97
CA ALA A 34 -2.70 4.05 -0.18
C ALA A 34 -3.71 3.87 0.96
N ALA A 35 -4.07 4.95 1.66
CA ALA A 35 -5.09 4.92 2.71
C ALA A 35 -6.50 4.67 2.15
N ARG A 36 -6.85 5.25 1.00
CA ARG A 36 -8.13 5.03 0.31
C ARG A 36 -8.27 3.59 -0.21
N ALA A 37 -7.18 2.97 -0.63
CA ALA A 37 -7.17 1.58 -1.12
C ALA A 37 -7.46 0.56 0.00
N THR A 38 -7.25 0.92 1.27
CA THR A 38 -7.49 0.03 2.42
C THR A 38 -8.97 -0.05 2.83
N ARG A 39 -9.87 -0.46 1.92
CA ARG A 39 -11.32 -0.75 2.12
C ARG A 39 -12.19 0.42 2.64
N PRO A 40 -13.44 0.59 2.18
CA PRO A 40 -14.26 1.78 2.45
C PRO A 40 -15.00 1.73 3.80
N GLN A 41 -14.34 1.33 4.89
CA GLN A 41 -14.91 1.51 6.23
C GLN A 41 -14.61 2.92 6.73
N PRO A 42 -15.45 3.50 7.60
CA PRO A 42 -15.14 4.78 8.24
C PRO A 42 -13.79 4.67 8.94
N HIS A 43 -12.80 5.31 8.34
CA HIS A 43 -11.41 5.25 8.77
C HIS A 43 -11.24 6.11 10.01
N THR A 44 -11.35 5.49 11.19
CA THR A 44 -11.11 6.18 12.45
C THR A 44 -9.61 6.21 12.76
N PRO A 45 -9.11 7.27 13.42
CA PRO A 45 -7.74 7.34 13.90
C PRO A 45 -7.30 6.08 14.66
N SER A 46 -8.20 5.51 15.47
CA SER A 46 -7.99 4.29 16.24
C SER A 46 -7.64 3.06 15.39
N GLN A 47 -8.25 2.91 14.20
CA GLN A 47 -7.94 1.79 13.29
C GLN A 47 -6.53 1.90 12.71
N PHE A 48 -6.08 3.12 12.40
CA PHE A 48 -4.71 3.32 11.89
C PHE A 48 -3.67 3.11 12.99
N MET A 49 -3.95 3.55 14.21
CA MET A 49 -3.10 3.27 15.37
C MET A 49 -2.97 1.76 15.63
N ALA A 50 -4.06 1.01 15.57
CA ALA A 50 -4.05 -0.45 15.74
C ALA A 50 -3.21 -1.19 14.68
N ARG A 51 -2.98 -0.57 13.52
CA ARG A 51 -2.12 -1.10 12.44
C ARG A 51 -0.65 -0.66 12.57
N GLY A 52 -0.25 -0.10 13.73
CA GLY A 52 1.10 0.42 13.93
C GLY A 52 1.32 1.81 13.35
N GLY A 53 0.24 2.57 13.14
CA GLY A 53 0.31 3.95 12.69
C GLY A 53 1.09 4.83 13.67
N ARG A 54 1.89 5.75 13.14
CA ARG A 54 2.58 6.78 13.89
C ARG A 54 1.86 8.11 13.72
N ALA A 55 1.39 8.70 14.82
CA ALA A 55 0.84 10.05 14.84
C ALA A 55 1.96 11.09 14.94
N VAL A 56 1.91 12.10 14.08
CA VAL A 56 2.85 13.22 14.01
C VAL A 56 2.04 14.51 14.07
N PRO A 57 2.20 15.36 15.10
CA PRO A 57 1.45 16.61 15.21
C PRO A 57 1.90 17.60 14.13
N LEU A 58 0.94 18.18 13.40
CA LEU A 58 1.16 19.29 12.49
C LEU A 58 1.19 20.58 13.29
N ARG A 59 2.37 21.20 13.39
CA ARG A 59 2.55 22.49 14.06
C ARG A 59 2.73 23.61 13.06
N LEU A 60 2.14 24.77 13.35
CA LEU A 60 2.40 26.04 12.65
C LEU A 60 2.69 27.11 13.70
N GLY A 61 3.97 27.48 13.83
CA GLY A 61 4.44 28.26 14.98
C GLY A 61 4.22 27.48 16.28
N ASP A 62 3.68 28.17 17.30
CA ASP A 62 3.30 27.57 18.59
C ASP A 62 1.95 26.82 18.57
N GLY A 63 1.20 26.87 17.47
CA GLY A 63 -0.11 26.23 17.37
C GLY A 63 -0.06 24.80 16.80
N VAL A 64 -0.91 23.90 17.33
CA VAL A 64 -1.17 22.59 16.72
C VAL A 64 -2.35 22.71 15.76
N LEU A 65 -2.10 22.47 14.46
CA LEU A 65 -3.10 22.52 13.39
C LEU A 65 -3.87 21.20 13.23
N GLY A 66 -3.30 20.08 13.68
CA GLY A 66 -3.88 18.75 13.52
C GLY A 66 -2.84 17.66 13.70
N GLU A 67 -3.16 16.45 13.30
CA GLU A 67 -2.26 15.29 13.39
C GLU A 67 -2.20 14.57 12.03
N VAL A 68 -1.01 14.11 11.64
CA VAL A 68 -0.83 13.16 10.54
C VAL A 68 -0.61 11.79 11.14
N ILE A 69 -1.40 10.82 10.72
CA ILE A 69 -1.18 9.41 11.03
C ILE A 69 -0.57 8.75 9.80
N ILE A 70 0.63 8.21 9.97
CA ILE A 70 1.37 7.48 8.94
C ILE A 70 1.37 6.01 9.34
N VAL A 71 0.70 5.17 8.56
CA VAL A 71 0.74 3.71 8.74
C VAL A 71 1.70 3.11 7.74
N PRO A 72 2.85 2.57 8.19
CA PRO A 72 3.73 1.84 7.30
C PRO A 72 2.97 0.63 6.76
N GLN A 73 2.88 0.53 5.45
CA GLN A 73 2.51 -0.73 4.82
C GLN A 73 3.76 -1.59 4.81
N GLU A 74 3.64 -2.89 5.10
CA GLU A 74 4.75 -3.81 4.89
C GLU A 74 5.06 -3.81 3.39
N SER A 75 6.05 -3.00 2.99
CA SER A 75 6.41 -2.77 1.58
C SER A 75 6.65 -4.09 0.86
N SER A 76 7.26 -5.06 1.54
CA SER A 76 7.44 -6.44 1.08
C SER A 76 6.14 -7.09 0.61
N GLN A 77 5.01 -6.83 1.27
CA GLN A 77 3.72 -7.40 0.94
C GLN A 77 3.17 -6.81 -0.37
N ARG A 78 3.22 -5.48 -0.55
CA ARG A 78 2.76 -4.84 -1.79
C ARG A 78 3.62 -5.13 -3.01
N TRP A 79 4.93 -5.24 -2.83
CA TRP A 79 5.81 -5.69 -3.90
C TRP A 79 5.54 -7.16 -4.24
N ALA A 80 5.36 -8.02 -3.24
CA ALA A 80 5.02 -9.43 -3.46
C ALA A 80 3.64 -9.59 -4.13
N ASP A 81 2.64 -8.79 -3.76
CA ASP A 81 1.31 -8.83 -4.35
C ASP A 81 1.29 -8.28 -5.79
N GLN A 82 2.00 -7.19 -6.07
CA GLN A 82 2.16 -6.69 -7.45
C GLN A 82 2.95 -7.67 -8.32
N GLU A 83 4.03 -8.24 -7.79
CA GLU A 83 4.82 -9.24 -8.50
C GLU A 83 4.01 -10.51 -8.77
N ARG A 84 3.21 -10.97 -7.79
CA ARG A 84 2.23 -12.05 -7.97
C ARG A 84 1.26 -11.73 -9.09
N GLN A 85 0.70 -10.52 -9.10
CA GLN A 85 -0.28 -10.11 -10.09
C GLN A 85 0.32 -10.04 -11.50
N ALA A 86 1.54 -9.52 -11.64
CA ALA A 86 2.27 -9.51 -12.92
C ALA A 86 2.56 -10.93 -13.43
N ILE A 87 2.96 -11.85 -12.53
CA ILE A 87 3.19 -13.27 -12.87
C ILE A 87 1.87 -13.93 -13.31
N GLN A 88 0.77 -13.71 -12.58
CA GLN A 88 -0.54 -14.28 -12.91
C GLN A 88 -1.10 -13.73 -14.21
N GLU A 89 -0.99 -12.43 -14.44
CA GLU A 89 -1.43 -11.78 -15.69
C GLU A 89 -0.65 -12.35 -16.87
N THR A 90 0.68 -12.43 -16.76
CA THR A 90 1.52 -12.99 -17.82
C THR A 90 1.24 -14.49 -18.04
N LEU A 91 0.97 -15.26 -16.98
CA LEU A 91 0.55 -16.66 -17.09
C LEU A 91 -0.78 -16.79 -17.83
N GLN A 92 -1.76 -15.94 -17.54
CA GLN A 92 -3.04 -15.91 -18.25
C GLN A 92 -2.84 -15.57 -19.73
N GLN A 93 -2.04 -14.54 -20.04
CA GLN A 93 -1.73 -14.13 -21.42
C GLN A 93 -0.95 -15.19 -22.21
N THR A 94 -0.22 -16.07 -21.54
CA THR A 94 0.57 -17.14 -22.18
C THR A 94 -0.10 -18.52 -22.14
N GLY A 95 -1.35 -18.59 -21.64
CA GLY A 95 -2.10 -19.85 -21.51
C GLY A 95 -1.44 -20.86 -20.57
N GLY A 96 -0.77 -20.39 -19.52
CA GLY A 96 -0.10 -21.26 -18.53
C GLY A 96 1.25 -21.81 -18.96
N LYS A 97 1.83 -21.35 -20.09
CA LYS A 97 3.14 -21.80 -20.56
C LYS A 97 4.28 -21.15 -19.77
N CYS A 98 4.67 -21.75 -18.64
CA CYS A 98 5.72 -21.23 -17.75
C CYS A 98 7.04 -20.84 -18.44
N ALA A 99 7.44 -21.54 -19.50
CA ALA A 99 8.64 -21.21 -20.27
C ALA A 99 8.49 -19.90 -21.07
N GLU A 100 7.31 -19.67 -21.63
CA GLU A 100 6.96 -18.46 -22.38
C GLU A 100 6.74 -17.27 -21.43
N THR A 101 6.09 -17.51 -20.28
CA THR A 101 5.96 -16.52 -19.20
C THR A 101 7.32 -16.04 -18.71
N ALA A 102 8.25 -16.97 -18.45
CA ALA A 102 9.61 -16.64 -17.99
C ALA A 102 10.37 -15.79 -19.02
N ARG A 103 10.25 -16.12 -20.31
CA ARG A 103 10.83 -15.34 -21.41
C ARG A 103 10.26 -13.94 -21.49
N ARG A 104 8.93 -13.78 -21.37
CA ARG A 104 8.26 -12.47 -21.39
C ARG A 104 8.58 -11.62 -20.16
N LEU A 105 8.77 -12.25 -19.01
CA LEU A 105 9.17 -11.57 -17.77
C LEU A 105 10.68 -11.28 -17.70
N GLY A 106 11.50 -11.75 -18.65
CA GLY A 106 12.95 -11.55 -18.64
C GLY A 106 13.69 -12.30 -17.52
N ILE A 107 13.09 -13.35 -16.95
CA ILE A 107 13.65 -14.12 -15.83
C ILE A 107 13.85 -15.59 -16.19
N SER A 108 14.77 -16.26 -15.50
CA SER A 108 14.98 -17.71 -15.66
C SER A 108 13.74 -18.52 -15.24
N ARG A 109 13.48 -19.63 -15.96
CA ARG A 109 12.44 -20.61 -15.60
C ARG A 109 12.60 -21.15 -14.18
N THR A 110 13.84 -21.32 -13.68
CA THR A 110 14.09 -21.78 -12.29
C THR A 110 13.76 -20.70 -11.26
N THR A 111 13.93 -19.42 -11.62
CA THR A 111 13.54 -18.26 -10.79
C THR A 111 12.02 -18.13 -10.73
N LEU A 112 11.33 -18.27 -11.86
CA LEU A 112 9.87 -18.29 -11.92
C LEU A 112 9.30 -19.42 -11.06
N TRP A 113 9.89 -20.63 -11.12
CA TRP A 113 9.42 -21.77 -10.33
C TRP A 113 9.61 -21.57 -8.82
N ARG A 114 10.76 -21.03 -8.39
CA ARG A 114 10.98 -20.68 -6.97
C ARG A 114 9.97 -19.64 -6.48
N ARG A 115 9.68 -18.62 -7.27
CA ARG A 115 8.70 -17.58 -6.95
C ARG A 115 7.27 -18.13 -6.90
N LEU A 116 6.87 -18.96 -7.86
CA LEU A 116 5.58 -19.65 -7.82
C LEU A 116 5.43 -20.56 -6.59
N LYS A 117 6.50 -21.24 -6.18
CA LYS A 117 6.49 -22.08 -4.98
C LYS A 117 6.34 -21.25 -3.70
N ALA A 118 7.02 -20.10 -3.62
CA ALA A 118 6.86 -19.16 -2.51
C ALA A 118 5.42 -18.63 -2.44
N VAL A 119 4.82 -18.36 -3.60
CA VAL A 119 3.42 -17.92 -3.71
C VAL A 119 2.43 -19.02 -3.29
N GLN A 120 2.66 -20.27 -3.70
CA GLN A 120 1.84 -21.41 -3.26
C GLN A 120 2.03 -21.71 -1.77
N ALA A 121 3.23 -21.51 -1.23
CA ALA A 121 3.50 -21.69 0.19
C ALA A 121 2.74 -20.68 1.06
N SER A 122 2.62 -19.41 0.64
CA SER A 122 1.78 -18.43 1.37
C SER A 122 0.28 -18.69 1.25
N LEU A 123 -0.17 -19.44 0.23
CA LEU A 123 -1.57 -19.87 0.09
C LEU A 123 -1.88 -21.14 0.90
N LYS A 124 -0.86 -21.85 1.41
CA LYS A 124 -1.00 -23.12 2.14
C LYS A 124 -0.86 -22.96 3.67
N THR A 125 -1.01 -21.75 4.20
CA THR A 125 -1.12 -21.54 5.65
C THR A 125 -2.61 -21.43 6.00
N PRO A 126 -3.27 -22.51 6.43
CA PRO A 126 -4.58 -22.41 7.05
C PRO A 126 -4.41 -21.72 8.41
N ARG A 127 -5.25 -20.71 8.65
CA ARG A 127 -5.64 -20.30 10.00
C ARG A 127 -6.83 -21.15 10.41
#